data_AF-A0A0A0I6S4-F1
#
_entry.id   AF-A0A0A0I6S4-F1
#
_cell.length_a   1.000
_cell.length_b   1.000
_cell.length_c   1.000
_cell.angle_alpha   90.00
_cell.angle_beta   90.00
_cell.angle_gamma   90.00
#
_symmetry.space_group_name_H-M   'P 1'
#
loop_
_entity.id
_entity.type
_entity.pdbx_description
1 polymer ?
#
loop_
_entity_poly.entity_id
_entity_poly.type
_entity_poly.pdbx_seq_one_letter_code
_entity_poly.pdbx_strand_id
1 'polypeptide(L)'
;MNNDHEVYNMIKQIKYLDIIVLFILVSICYIINKKYIAICTLGFVVSICSFYLNAYITEYVFKKKIEKSNLITILSYYIRVFLITIIGIVVFTYNRFNIIAYILGYTFRFLSLILYALVVKK
;
A
#
# COMPACT_ATOMS: atom_id res chain seq x y z
N MET A 1 -28.78 0.05 -0.53
CA MET A 1 -27.57 -0.80 -0.53
C MET A 1 -26.55 -0.10 0.35
N ASN A 2 -26.15 -0.71 1.47
CA ASN A 2 -25.32 -0.05 2.47
C ASN A 2 -23.83 -0.17 2.08
N ASN A 3 -23.37 0.71 1.19
CA ASN A 3 -22.02 0.69 0.58
C ASN A 3 -20.89 0.69 1.61
N ASP A 4 -21.13 1.21 2.81
CA ASP A 4 -20.17 1.22 3.93
C ASP A 4 -19.70 -0.21 4.30
N HIS A 5 -20.57 -1.22 4.18
CA HIS A 5 -20.21 -2.61 4.50
C HIS A 5 -19.34 -3.28 3.43
N GLU A 6 -19.49 -2.90 2.16
CA GLU A 6 -18.77 -3.52 1.04
C GLU A 6 -17.29 -3.10 1.03
N VAL A 7 -17.02 -1.79 1.17
CA VAL A 7 -15.65 -1.27 1.24
C VAL A 7 -14.92 -1.79 2.48
N TYR A 8 -15.62 -1.81 3.63
CA TYR A 8 -15.07 -2.36 4.86
C TYR A 8 -14.73 -3.86 4.72
N ASN A 9 -15.62 -4.65 4.13
CA ASN A 9 -15.38 -6.08 3.91
C ASN A 9 -14.21 -6.33 2.93
N MET A 10 -14.11 -5.55 1.86
CA MET A 10 -12.98 -5.59 0.92
C MET A 10 -11.66 -5.32 1.65
N ILE A 11 -11.59 -4.23 2.41
CA ILE A 11 -10.39 -3.84 3.17
C ILE A 11 -10.02 -4.95 4.18
N LYS A 12 -11.01 -5.52 4.86
CA LYS A 12 -10.80 -6.61 5.83
C LYS A 12 -10.17 -7.83 5.16
N GLN A 13 -10.67 -8.23 3.98
CA GLN A 13 -10.13 -9.37 3.22
C GLN A 13 -8.72 -9.11 2.70
N ILE A 14 -8.46 -7.92 2.13
CA ILE A 14 -7.12 -7.51 1.67
C ILE A 14 -6.11 -7.53 2.83
N LYS A 15 -6.51 -7.08 4.03
CA LYS A 15 -5.63 -7.10 5.21
C LYS A 15 -5.13 -8.51 5.56
N TYR A 16 -5.96 -9.54 5.41
CA TYR A 16 -5.51 -10.92 5.63
C TYR A 16 -4.52 -11.38 4.56
N LEU A 17 -4.77 -11.04 3.30
CA LEU A 17 -3.84 -11.32 2.19
C LEU A 17 -2.51 -10.60 2.38
N ASP A 18 -2.53 -9.37 2.90
CA ASP A 18 -1.30 -8.62 3.20
C ASP A 18 -0.41 -9.30 4.21
N ILE A 19 -0.98 -9.90 5.24
CA ILE A 19 -0.20 -10.64 6.24
C ILE A 19 0.49 -11.84 5.58
N ILE A 20 -0.22 -12.57 4.73
CA ILE A 20 0.31 -13.73 4.00
C ILE A 20 1.43 -13.30 3.04
N VAL A 21 1.18 -12.27 2.23
CA VAL A 21 2.13 -11.76 1.24
C VAL A 21 3.36 -11.14 1.92
N LEU A 22 3.17 -10.42 3.04
CA LEU A 22 4.29 -9.89 3.82
C LEU A 22 5.15 -11.02 4.40
N PHE A 23 4.53 -12.10 4.88
CA PHE A 23 5.27 -13.26 5.39
C PHE A 23 6.11 -13.91 4.29
N ILE A 24 5.56 -14.03 3.08
CA ILE A 24 6.29 -14.52 1.89
C ILE A 24 7.46 -13.58 1.57
N LEU A 25 7.23 -12.26 1.53
CA LEU A 25 8.28 -11.27 1.27
C LEU A 25 9.42 -11.36 2.28
N VAL A 26 9.09 -11.40 3.58
CA VAL A 26 10.08 -11.51 4.66
C VAL A 26 10.88 -12.80 4.55
N SER A 27 10.23 -13.91 4.22
CA SER A 27 10.89 -15.21 4.02
C SER A 27 11.88 -15.15 2.84
N ILE A 28 11.48 -14.56 1.71
CA ILE A 28 12.36 -14.36 0.55
C ILE A 28 13.55 -13.47 0.91
N CYS A 29 13.31 -12.34 1.59
CA CYS A 29 14.37 -11.43 2.02
C CYS A 29 15.32 -12.09 3.03
N TYR A 30 14.83 -12.97 3.90
CA TYR A 30 15.66 -13.70 4.86
C TYR A 30 16.66 -14.64 4.17
N ILE A 31 16.23 -15.29 3.08
CA ILE A 31 17.09 -16.18 2.26
C ILE A 31 18.11 -15.36 1.46
N ILE A 32 17.71 -14.23 0.87
CA ILE A 32 18.60 -13.41 0.04
C ILE A 32 19.60 -12.62 0.90
N ASN A 33 19.11 -11.74 1.78
CA ASN A 33 19.93 -10.94 2.67
C ASN A 33 19.09 -10.29 3.79
N LYS A 34 19.32 -10.72 5.02
CA LYS A 34 18.59 -10.28 6.22
C LYS A 34 18.65 -8.77 6.46
N LYS A 35 19.68 -8.07 5.96
CA LYS A 35 19.85 -6.62 6.11
C LYS A 35 18.72 -5.82 5.45
N TYR A 36 18.09 -6.36 4.41
CA TYR A 36 17.03 -5.66 3.68
C TYR A 36 15.62 -5.93 4.21
N ILE A 37 15.42 -6.88 5.13
CA ILE A 37 14.10 -7.24 5.65
C ILE A 37 13.37 -6.00 6.18
N ALA A 38 14.03 -5.21 7.03
CA ALA A 38 13.42 -4.02 7.62
C ALA A 38 13.00 -2.99 6.56
N ILE A 39 13.82 -2.80 5.53
CA ILE A 39 13.57 -1.83 4.46
C ILE A 39 12.48 -2.32 3.50
N CYS A 40 12.46 -3.60 3.15
CA CYS A 40 11.38 -4.20 2.37
C CYS A 40 10.05 -4.10 3.12
N THR A 41 10.03 -4.43 4.42
CA THR A 41 8.84 -4.29 5.26
C THR A 41 8.39 -2.83 5.34
N LEU A 42 9.31 -1.87 5.45
CA LEU A 42 8.99 -0.44 5.40
C LEU A 42 8.27 -0.07 4.09
N GLY A 43 8.81 -0.47 2.94
CA GLY A 43 8.17 -0.25 1.64
C GLY A 43 6.77 -0.85 1.56
N PHE A 44 6.61 -2.07 2.06
CA PHE A 44 5.32 -2.75 2.13
C PHE A 44 4.32 -1.98 2.99
N VAL A 45 4.73 -1.52 4.18
CA VAL A 45 3.90 -0.72 5.08
C VAL A 45 3.53 0.63 4.48
N VAL A 46 4.45 1.30 3.77
CA VAL A 46 4.13 2.55 3.05
C VAL A 46 3.07 2.31 1.98
N SER A 47 3.15 1.19 1.26
CA SER A 47 2.11 0.78 0.30
C SER A 47 0.77 0.53 1.01
N ILE A 48 0.79 -0.08 2.20
CA ILE A 48 -0.39 -0.19 3.07
C ILE A 48 -1.03 1.17 3.34
N CYS A 49 -0.26 2.10 3.92
CA CYS A 49 -0.75 3.43 4.27
C CYS A 49 -1.31 4.18 3.06
N SER A 50 -0.61 4.12 1.91
CA SER A 50 -1.05 4.78 0.67
C SER A 50 -2.39 4.25 0.16
N PHE A 51 -2.61 2.94 0.26
CA PHE A 51 -3.89 2.30 -0.10
C PHE A 51 -5.02 2.71 0.84
N TYR A 52 -4.80 2.67 2.15
CA TYR A 52 -5.82 3.07 3.14
C TYR A 52 -6.22 4.54 2.97
N LEU A 53 -5.24 5.44 2.84
CA LEU A 53 -5.50 6.85 2.55
C LEU A 53 -6.32 7.02 1.27
N ASN A 54 -6.03 6.25 0.22
CA ASN A 54 -6.84 6.25 -1.01
C ASN A 54 -8.29 5.86 -0.73
N ALA A 55 -8.49 4.75 -0.04
CA ALA A 55 -9.80 4.18 0.21
C ALA A 55 -10.66 5.13 1.06
N TYR A 56 -10.12 5.66 2.15
CA TYR A 56 -10.81 6.62 3.01
C TYR A 56 -11.19 7.90 2.26
N ILE A 57 -10.26 8.47 1.48
CA ILE A 57 -10.54 9.71 0.74
C ILE A 57 -11.59 9.45 -0.35
N THR A 58 -11.49 8.32 -1.04
CA THR A 58 -12.46 7.92 -2.06
C THR A 58 -13.85 7.76 -1.43
N GLU A 59 -13.97 6.99 -0.35
CA GLU A 59 -15.22 6.79 0.37
C GLU A 59 -15.81 8.11 0.87
N TYR A 60 -14.98 8.98 1.46
CA TYR A 60 -15.39 10.30 1.93
C TYR A 60 -15.96 11.17 0.81
N VAL A 61 -15.27 11.23 -0.33
CA VAL A 61 -15.68 12.02 -1.50
C VAL A 61 -16.98 11.49 -2.10
N PHE A 62 -17.12 10.17 -2.23
CA PHE A 62 -18.34 9.55 -2.75
C PHE A 62 -19.55 9.74 -1.82
N LYS A 63 -19.36 9.54 -0.51
CA LYS A 63 -20.46 9.62 0.47
C LYS A 63 -20.99 11.03 0.67
N LYS A 64 -20.12 12.04 0.67
CA LYS A 64 -20.51 13.44 0.90
C LYS A 64 -20.92 14.21 -0.37
N LYS A 65 -20.89 13.58 -1.56
CA LYS A 65 -21.19 14.22 -2.86
C LYS A 65 -20.54 15.61 -3.01
N ILE A 66 -19.27 15.72 -2.62
CA ILE A 66 -18.58 17.01 -2.51
C ILE A 66 -18.42 17.63 -3.90
N GLU A 67 -18.91 18.86 -4.07
CA GLU A 67 -18.57 19.68 -5.24
C GLU A 67 -17.04 19.87 -5.27
N LYS A 68 -16.40 19.57 -6.42
CA LYS A 68 -14.93 19.48 -6.58
C LYS A 68 -14.26 18.19 -6.06
N SER A 69 -15.00 17.08 -6.00
CA SER A 69 -14.48 15.71 -5.79
C SER A 69 -13.17 15.39 -6.53
N ASN A 70 -13.04 15.83 -7.78
CA ASN A 70 -11.85 15.63 -8.60
C ASN A 70 -10.60 16.31 -8.02
N LEU A 71 -10.71 17.56 -7.56
CA LEU A 71 -9.57 18.30 -7.01
C LEU A 71 -9.04 17.65 -5.72
N ILE A 72 -9.93 17.20 -4.83
CA ILE A 72 -9.56 16.51 -3.60
C ILE A 72 -8.84 15.20 -3.90
N THR A 73 -9.36 14.43 -4.87
CA THR A 73 -8.77 13.15 -5.29
C THR A 73 -7.38 13.35 -5.90
N ILE A 74 -7.21 14.36 -6.76
CA ILE A 74 -5.92 14.71 -7.37
C ILE A 74 -4.91 15.16 -6.32
N LEU A 75 -5.30 16.05 -5.40
CA LEU A 75 -4.40 16.55 -4.36
C LEU A 75 -3.94 15.42 -3.43
N SER A 76 -4.87 14.53 -3.05
CA SER A 76 -4.57 13.32 -2.28
C SER A 76 -3.55 12.41 -2.96
N TYR A 77 -3.65 12.23 -4.28
CA TYR A 77 -2.68 11.47 -5.05
C TYR A 77 -1.28 12.07 -4.94
N TYR A 78 -1.14 13.38 -5.20
CA TYR A 78 0.16 14.06 -5.12
C TYR A 78 0.77 14.03 -3.73
N ILE A 79 -0.04 14.24 -2.67
CA ILE A 79 0.44 14.14 -1.28
C ILE A 79 1.01 12.74 -1.00
N ARG A 80 0.33 11.67 -1.43
CA ARG A 80 0.82 10.30 -1.24
C ARG A 80 2.10 10.03 -2.02
N VAL A 81 2.18 10.46 -3.28
CA VAL A 81 3.40 10.33 -4.09
C VAL A 81 4.57 11.06 -3.43
N PHE A 82 4.32 12.26 -2.90
CA PHE A 82 5.32 13.03 -2.18
C PHE A 82 5.81 12.31 -0.92
N LEU A 83 4.89 11.75 -0.11
CA LEU A 83 5.25 10.96 1.08
C LEU A 83 6.08 9.72 0.73
N ILE A 84 5.66 8.95 -0.28
CA ILE A 84 6.39 7.75 -0.75
C ILE A 84 7.80 8.13 -1.20
N THR A 85 7.93 9.26 -1.90
CA THR A 85 9.20 9.76 -2.43
C THR A 85 10.13 10.25 -1.31
N ILE A 86 9.62 11.02 -0.34
CA ILE A 86 10.41 11.47 0.83
C ILE A 86 10.98 10.27 1.58
N ILE A 87 10.15 9.26 1.86
CA ILE A 87 10.62 8.06 2.56
C ILE A 87 11.69 7.34 1.73
N GLY A 88 11.48 7.22 0.41
CA GLY A 88 12.46 6.64 -0.50
C GLY A 88 13.81 7.39 -0.50
N ILE A 89 13.78 8.73 -0.50
CA ILE A 89 14.98 9.57 -0.42
C ILE A 89 15.71 9.35 0.90
N VAL A 90 14.98 9.35 2.03
CA VAL A 90 15.58 9.08 3.34
C VAL A 90 16.24 7.71 3.37
N VAL A 91 15.58 6.68 2.83
CA VAL A 91 16.15 5.33 2.75
C VAL A 91 17.41 5.29 1.88
N PHE A 92 17.42 6.05 0.77
CA PHE A 92 18.57 6.15 -0.14
C PHE A 92 19.79 6.80 0.50
N THR A 93 19.62 7.81 1.37
CA THR A 93 20.75 8.49 2.02
C THR A 93 21.49 7.59 3.02
N TYR A 94 20.80 6.62 3.65
CA TYR A 94 21.45 5.62 4.51
C TYR A 94 22.28 4.60 3.72
N ASN A 95 21.71 4.05 2.64
CA ASN A 95 22.42 3.16 1.73
C ASN A 95 21.70 3.16 0.38
N ARG A 96 22.45 3.42 -0.70
CA ARG A 96 21.90 3.50 -2.05
C ARG A 96 21.18 2.22 -2.48
N PHE A 97 21.59 1.05 -2.01
CA PHE A 97 20.93 -0.22 -2.33
C PHE A 97 19.62 -0.43 -1.55
N ASN A 98 19.41 0.28 -0.43
CA ASN A 98 18.17 0.18 0.33
C ASN A 98 16.97 0.71 -0.47
N ILE A 99 17.17 1.64 -1.41
CA ILE A 99 16.07 2.12 -2.25
C ILE A 99 15.44 0.98 -3.07
N ILE A 100 16.26 0.03 -3.53
CA ILE A 100 15.79 -1.13 -4.29
C ILE A 100 14.94 -2.03 -3.40
N ALA A 101 15.41 -2.32 -2.18
CA ALA A 101 14.66 -3.07 -1.18
C ALA A 101 13.32 -2.40 -0.85
N TYR A 102 13.32 -1.07 -0.69
CA TYR A 102 12.11 -0.30 -0.42
C TYR A 102 11.10 -0.38 -1.57
N ILE A 103 11.56 -0.16 -2.81
CA ILE A 103 10.72 -0.25 -4.01
C ILE A 103 10.17 -1.69 -4.17
N LEU A 104 11.00 -2.70 -3.94
CA LEU A 104 10.57 -4.10 -3.98
C LEU A 104 9.45 -4.36 -2.99
N GLY A 105 9.63 -3.97 -1.72
CA GLY A 105 8.59 -4.14 -0.70
C GLY A 105 7.30 -3.39 -1.02
N TYR A 106 7.41 -2.15 -1.49
CA TYR A 106 6.27 -1.34 -1.91
C TYR A 106 5.48 -2.00 -3.05
N THR A 107 6.21 -2.52 -4.05
CA THR A 107 5.62 -3.16 -5.23
C THR A 107 5.09 -4.56 -4.91
N PHE A 108 5.71 -5.30 -4.00
CA PHE A 108 5.31 -6.66 -3.66
C PHE A 108 3.89 -6.73 -3.09
N ARG A 109 3.42 -5.66 -2.43
CA ARG A 109 2.03 -5.54 -1.96
C ARG A 109 0.98 -5.55 -3.07
N PHE A 110 1.34 -5.23 -4.31
CA PHE A 110 0.42 -5.42 -5.45
C PHE A 110 -0.01 -6.89 -5.58
N LEU A 111 0.80 -7.86 -5.13
CA LEU A 111 0.42 -9.26 -5.12
C LEU A 111 -0.82 -9.52 -4.25
N SER A 112 -0.95 -8.85 -3.09
CA SER A 112 -2.15 -8.96 -2.25
C SER A 112 -3.40 -8.50 -2.97
N LEU A 113 -3.30 -7.41 -3.74
CA LEU A 113 -4.42 -6.84 -4.50
C LEU A 113 -4.80 -7.75 -5.68
N ILE A 114 -3.82 -8.34 -6.37
CA ILE A 114 -4.04 -9.30 -7.44
C ILE A 114 -4.72 -10.56 -6.90
N LEU A 115 -4.22 -11.12 -5.78
CA LEU A 115 -4.82 -12.29 -5.13
C LEU A 115 -6.26 -12.01 -4.69
N TYR A 116 -6.52 -10.82 -4.15
CA TYR A 116 -7.88 -10.40 -3.80
C TYR A 116 -8.81 -10.42 -5.02
N ALA A 117 -8.37 -9.81 -6.12
CA ALA A 117 -9.16 -9.74 -7.35
C ALA A 117 -9.44 -11.11 -7.97
N LEU A 118 -8.50 -12.06 -7.87
CA LEU A 118 -8.63 -13.39 -8.47
C LEU A 118 -9.39 -14.39 -7.59
N VAL A 119 -9.20 -14.36 -6.28
CA VAL A 119 -9.67 -15.39 -5.36
C VAL A 119 -10.95 -14.99 -4.64
N VAL A 120 -11.09 -13.71 -4.27
CA VAL A 120 -12.10 -13.28 -3.29
C VAL A 120 -13.26 -12.50 -3.93
N LYS A 121 -13.02 -11.78 -5.03
CA LYS A 121 -14.09 -11.08 -5.77
C LYS A 121 -14.88 -12.03 -6.71
N LYS A 122 -14.58 -13.33 -6.69
CA LYS A 122 -15.31 -14.34 -7.47
C LYS A 122 -16.69 -14.58 -6.86
#